data_AF-A0A7L2WWB5-F1
#
_entry.id   AF-A0A7L2WWB5-F1
#
_cell.length_a   1.000
_cell.length_b   1.000
_cell.length_c   1.000
_cell.angle_alpha   90.00
_cell.angle_beta   90.00
_cell.angle_gamma   90.00
#
_symmetry.space_group_name_H-M   'P 1'
#
loop_
_entity.id
_entity.type
_entity.pdbx_description
1 polymer ?
#
loop_
_entity_poly.entity_id
_entity_poly.type
_entity_poly.pdbx_seq_one_letter_code
_entity_poly.pdbx_strand_id
1 'polypeptide(L)'
;IDNIPIKLNAAAILREGALYQRKMEQELKRIENLLQGAGDPSEFLEWQKQMRGKDLEEQLAEIECRRLQGKLSHEEAVLAHQNVIQENKKKADLMREEKAELMNEYAEKRLQEQKEMRELVEQVVEGHKNAKQAKIKLQKYKHQIVQEVCEENRELLRQALEEEEEKLRKRYELIQQIRAIESLPSIRHKFVDLTETGGHGLICEMSIVELRERLTLLREAQKAAEEEKRDQIIHEKQAKEQLLLDKLDQISLFRAELGRAAALKQEEKKRKSQSGERPMKDERILSLQKKIVEKTMERKKQAGLL
;
A
#
# COMPACT_ATOMS: atom_id res chain seq x y z
N ILE A 1 5.42 -50.70 -4.50
CA ILE A 1 6.52 -50.14 -5.34
C ILE A 1 7.51 -51.27 -5.49
N ASP A 2 7.57 -51.83 -6.68
CA ASP A 2 8.41 -52.99 -6.94
C ASP A 2 9.86 -52.53 -7.01
N ASN A 3 10.71 -53.10 -6.16
CA ASN A 3 12.15 -52.83 -6.16
C ASN A 3 12.78 -53.52 -7.38
N ILE A 4 12.57 -52.94 -8.57
CA ILE A 4 13.31 -53.28 -9.78
C ILE A 4 14.80 -53.12 -9.43
N PRO A 5 15.60 -54.20 -9.45
CA PRO A 5 16.98 -54.12 -9.01
C PRO A 5 17.79 -53.32 -10.02
N ILE A 6 18.00 -52.02 -9.72
CA ILE A 6 18.82 -51.13 -10.54
C ILE A 6 20.24 -51.71 -10.57
N LYS A 7 20.60 -52.33 -11.70
CA LYS A 7 21.91 -52.96 -11.90
C LYS A 7 22.99 -51.87 -11.85
N LEU A 8 23.66 -51.76 -10.70
CA LEU A 8 24.69 -50.74 -10.50
C LEU A 8 25.92 -51.06 -11.37
N ASN A 9 26.36 -50.09 -12.16
CA ASN A 9 27.62 -50.18 -12.87
C ASN A 9 28.79 -50.25 -11.86
N ALA A 10 29.88 -50.95 -12.20
CA ALA A 10 31.06 -51.07 -11.33
C ALA A 10 31.57 -49.72 -10.80
N ALA A 11 31.63 -48.69 -11.66
CA ALA A 11 32.02 -47.34 -11.27
C ALA A 11 31.00 -46.61 -10.37
N ALA A 12 29.74 -47.05 -10.28
CA ALA A 12 28.78 -46.56 -9.28
C ALA A 12 29.06 -47.22 -7.92
N ILE A 13 29.19 -48.55 -7.89
CA ILE A 13 29.54 -49.35 -6.70
C ILE A 13 30.81 -48.80 -6.04
N LEU A 14 31.89 -48.62 -6.80
CA LEU A 14 33.16 -48.14 -6.25
C LEU A 14 33.10 -46.69 -5.73
N ARG A 15 32.34 -45.79 -6.38
CA ARG A 15 32.16 -44.42 -5.90
C ARG A 15 31.32 -44.34 -4.62
N GLU A 16 30.28 -45.15 -4.52
CA GLU A 16 29.41 -45.22 -3.35
C GLU A 16 30.13 -45.88 -2.16
N GLY A 17 30.86 -46.98 -2.40
CA GLY A 17 31.72 -47.63 -1.41
C GLY A 17 32.80 -46.69 -0.87
N ALA A 18 33.51 -45.97 -1.75
CA ALA A 18 34.50 -44.97 -1.33
C ALA A 18 33.88 -43.79 -0.54
N LEU A 19 32.62 -43.42 -0.82
CA LEU A 19 31.89 -42.40 -0.06
C LEU A 19 31.56 -42.91 1.35
N TYR A 20 31.12 -44.16 1.50
CA TYR A 20 30.86 -44.75 2.81
C TYR A 20 32.14 -45.01 3.60
N GLN A 21 33.22 -45.47 2.97
CA GLN A 21 34.53 -45.63 3.62
C GLN A 21 35.03 -44.29 4.20
N ARG A 22 34.96 -43.19 3.44
CA ARG A 22 35.32 -41.85 3.94
C ARG A 22 34.47 -41.41 5.14
N LYS A 23 33.18 -41.75 5.19
CA LYS A 23 32.31 -41.47 6.35
C LYS A 23 32.69 -42.33 7.56
N MET A 24 32.97 -43.61 7.35
CA MET A 24 33.44 -44.52 8.39
C MET A 24 34.78 -44.05 8.97
N GLU A 25 35.73 -43.64 8.13
CA GLU A 25 36.99 -43.02 8.55
C GLU A 25 36.78 -41.72 9.34
N GLN A 26 35.75 -40.92 9.01
CA GLN A 26 35.42 -39.68 9.74
C GLN A 26 34.83 -39.97 11.13
N GLU A 27 33.89 -40.91 11.25
CA GLU A 27 33.36 -41.31 12.56
C GLU A 27 34.39 -42.08 13.40
N LEU A 28 35.27 -42.89 12.80
CA LEU A 28 36.41 -43.51 13.49
C LEU A 28 37.34 -42.44 14.07
N LYS A 29 37.76 -41.44 13.27
CA LYS A 29 38.57 -40.30 13.75
C LYS A 29 37.86 -39.48 14.81
N ARG A 30 36.53 -39.36 14.75
CA ARG A 30 35.73 -38.74 15.83
C ARG A 30 35.83 -39.56 17.12
N ILE A 31 35.64 -40.88 17.05
CA ILE A 31 35.76 -41.79 18.20
C ILE A 31 37.18 -41.75 18.78
N GLU A 32 38.22 -41.79 17.93
CA GLU A 32 39.63 -41.63 18.34
C GLU A 32 39.87 -40.32 19.09
N ASN A 33 39.34 -39.20 18.60
CA ASN A 33 39.45 -37.90 19.28
C ASN A 33 38.70 -37.88 20.63
N LEU A 34 37.51 -38.48 20.71
CA LEU A 34 36.76 -38.60 21.96
C LEU A 34 37.52 -39.47 22.99
N LEU A 35 38.15 -40.56 22.54
CA LEU A 35 39.02 -41.40 23.38
C LEU A 35 40.30 -40.68 23.85
N GLN A 36 40.79 -39.71 23.07
CA GLN A 36 41.89 -38.81 23.45
C GLN A 36 41.43 -37.66 24.40
N GLY A 37 40.15 -37.63 24.79
CA GLY A 37 39.60 -36.64 25.74
C GLY A 37 39.06 -35.36 25.09
N ALA A 38 38.85 -35.33 23.77
CA ALA A 38 38.08 -34.24 23.16
C ALA A 38 36.61 -34.29 23.63
N GLY A 39 36.03 -33.12 23.93
CA GLY A 39 34.60 -33.01 24.24
C GLY A 39 33.73 -33.10 22.98
N ASP A 40 32.56 -33.75 23.07
CA ASP A 40 31.63 -33.85 21.94
C ASP A 40 30.80 -32.55 21.79
N PRO A 41 30.84 -31.86 20.64
CA PRO A 41 30.14 -30.59 20.46
C PRO A 41 28.63 -30.72 20.24
N SER A 42 28.04 -31.93 20.25
CA SER A 42 26.64 -32.15 19.91
C SER A 42 25.69 -31.34 20.80
N GLU A 43 25.89 -31.36 22.12
CA GLU A 43 25.06 -30.62 23.08
C GLU A 43 25.06 -29.11 22.80
N PHE A 44 26.24 -28.52 22.58
CA PHE A 44 26.39 -27.11 22.24
C PHE A 44 25.72 -26.77 20.89
N LEU A 45 25.85 -27.65 19.89
CA LEU A 45 25.24 -27.47 18.58
C LEU A 45 23.71 -27.67 18.62
N GLU A 46 23.17 -28.46 19.55
CA GLU A 46 21.73 -28.57 19.78
C GLU A 46 21.19 -27.38 20.56
N TRP A 47 21.86 -26.95 21.63
CA TRP A 47 21.55 -25.72 22.34
C TRP A 47 21.56 -24.50 21.40
N GLN A 48 22.59 -24.36 20.55
CA GLN A 48 22.68 -23.27 19.57
C GLN A 48 21.51 -23.29 18.57
N LYS A 49 21.03 -24.48 18.15
CA LYS A 49 19.83 -24.60 17.30
C LYS A 49 18.56 -24.22 18.05
N GLN A 50 18.42 -24.64 19.32
CA GLN A 50 17.28 -24.30 20.16
C GLN A 50 17.19 -22.79 20.44
N MET A 51 18.31 -22.15 20.79
CA MET A 51 18.36 -20.69 21.00
C MET A 51 18.00 -19.94 19.72
N ARG A 52 18.63 -20.26 18.58
CA ARG A 52 18.26 -19.66 17.28
C ARG A 52 16.80 -19.91 16.89
N GLY A 53 16.20 -21.02 17.33
CA GLY A 53 14.77 -21.28 17.17
C GLY A 53 13.93 -20.27 17.96
N LYS A 54 14.22 -20.12 19.26
CA LYS A 54 13.56 -19.14 20.14
C LYS A 54 13.74 -17.70 19.64
N ASP A 55 14.96 -17.32 19.26
CA ASP A 55 15.26 -15.98 18.73
C ASP A 55 14.37 -15.64 17.50
N LEU A 56 14.12 -16.63 16.63
CA LEU A 56 13.25 -16.49 15.46
C LEU A 56 11.76 -16.50 15.83
N GLU A 57 11.34 -17.33 16.77
CA GLU A 57 9.97 -17.39 17.26
C GLU A 57 9.56 -16.07 17.97
N GLU A 58 10.44 -15.52 18.80
CA GLU A 58 10.28 -14.21 19.45
C GLU A 58 10.23 -13.07 18.43
N GLN A 59 11.10 -13.06 17.42
CA GLN A 59 11.05 -12.08 16.32
C GLN A 59 9.73 -12.14 15.53
N LEU A 60 9.23 -13.34 15.23
CA LEU A 60 7.94 -13.52 14.56
C LEU A 60 6.77 -13.06 15.45
N ALA A 61 6.82 -13.35 16.75
CA ALA A 61 5.82 -12.89 17.71
C ALA A 61 5.82 -11.35 17.88
N GLU A 62 7.00 -10.71 17.89
CA GLU A 62 7.10 -9.26 17.90
C GLU A 62 6.55 -8.63 16.61
N ILE A 63 6.86 -9.17 15.44
CA ILE A 63 6.33 -8.69 14.17
C ILE A 63 4.80 -8.78 14.16
N GLU A 64 4.22 -9.88 14.67
CA GLU A 64 2.77 -10.02 14.81
C GLU A 64 2.18 -9.04 15.84
N CYS A 65 2.84 -8.83 16.99
CA CYS A 65 2.43 -7.85 17.98
C CYS A 65 2.40 -6.43 17.40
N ARG A 66 3.46 -6.01 16.69
CA ARG A 66 3.54 -4.70 16.02
C ARG A 66 2.43 -4.57 14.95
N ARG A 67 2.18 -5.63 14.17
CA ARG A 67 1.10 -5.69 13.17
C ARG A 67 -0.29 -5.52 13.79
N LEU A 68 -0.53 -6.13 14.96
CA LEU A 68 -1.79 -6.02 15.69
C LEU A 68 -1.93 -4.66 16.40
N GLN A 69 -0.86 -4.11 16.98
CA GLN A 69 -0.84 -2.75 17.52
C GLN A 69 -1.20 -1.71 16.46
N GLY A 70 -0.66 -1.82 15.24
CA GLY A 70 -1.04 -0.94 14.12
C GLY A 70 -2.52 -1.03 13.74
N LYS A 71 -3.11 -2.23 13.77
CA LYS A 71 -4.57 -2.41 13.58
C LYS A 71 -5.40 -1.82 14.71
N LEU A 72 -4.97 -2.01 15.97
CA LEU A 72 -5.66 -1.45 17.13
C LEU A 72 -5.65 0.09 17.09
N SER A 73 -4.49 0.69 16.83
CA SER A 73 -4.34 2.15 16.67
C SER A 73 -5.19 2.71 15.53
N HIS A 74 -5.35 1.98 14.42
CA HIS A 74 -6.26 2.39 13.35
C HIS A 74 -7.73 2.40 13.79
N GLU A 75 -8.21 1.35 14.47
CA GLU A 75 -9.58 1.29 14.98
C GLU A 75 -9.85 2.37 16.04
N GLU A 76 -8.89 2.63 16.93
CA GLU A 76 -8.94 3.69 17.94
C GLU A 76 -8.95 5.09 17.30
N ALA A 77 -8.16 5.32 16.24
CA ALA A 77 -8.16 6.59 15.50
C ALA A 77 -9.49 6.83 14.77
N VAL A 78 -10.10 5.79 14.19
CA VAL A 78 -11.42 5.90 13.53
C VAL A 78 -12.52 6.21 14.56
N LEU A 79 -12.49 5.57 15.74
CA LEU A 79 -13.40 5.88 16.85
C LEU A 79 -13.23 7.32 17.35
N ALA A 80 -11.99 7.78 17.55
CA ALA A 80 -11.71 9.15 17.96
C ALA A 80 -12.23 10.18 16.93
N HIS A 81 -12.06 9.90 15.63
CA HIS A 81 -12.60 10.72 14.55
C HIS A 81 -14.14 10.74 14.52
N GLN A 82 -14.80 9.59 14.77
CA GLN A 82 -16.26 9.51 14.91
C GLN A 82 -16.77 10.33 16.10
N ASN A 83 -16.10 10.26 17.25
CA ASN A 83 -16.42 11.08 18.44
C ASN A 83 -16.31 12.58 18.13
N VAL A 84 -15.21 13.03 17.52
CA VAL A 84 -15.00 14.44 17.15
C VAL A 84 -16.05 14.94 16.16
N ILE A 85 -16.48 14.12 15.19
CA ILE A 85 -17.60 14.46 14.30
C ILE A 85 -18.91 14.60 15.09
N GLN A 86 -19.22 13.70 16.03
CA GLN A 86 -20.43 13.79 16.85
C GLN A 86 -20.44 15.03 17.76
N GLU A 87 -19.30 15.38 18.35
CA GLU A 87 -19.16 16.63 19.12
C GLU A 87 -19.32 17.87 18.24
N ASN A 88 -18.70 17.89 17.06
CA ASN A 88 -18.76 19.05 16.15
C ASN A 88 -20.15 19.24 15.56
N LYS A 89 -20.92 18.15 15.32
CA LYS A 89 -22.36 18.22 15.02
C LYS A 89 -23.10 18.93 16.16
N LYS A 90 -23.02 18.41 17.39
CA LYS A 90 -23.68 18.99 18.58
C LYS A 90 -23.35 20.48 18.77
N LYS A 91 -22.07 20.86 18.64
CA LYS A 91 -21.62 22.26 18.72
C LYS A 91 -22.20 23.13 17.59
N ALA A 92 -22.29 22.61 16.37
CA ALA A 92 -22.87 23.31 15.22
C ALA A 92 -24.40 23.38 15.24
N ASP A 93 -25.07 22.46 15.94
CA ASP A 93 -26.51 22.49 16.18
C ASP A 93 -26.85 23.51 17.29
N LEU A 94 -26.12 23.51 18.42
CA LEU A 94 -26.22 24.53 19.47
C LEU A 94 -25.99 25.96 18.92
N MET A 95 -24.91 26.18 18.16
CA MET A 95 -24.67 27.49 17.51
C MET A 95 -25.74 27.86 16.46
N ARG A 96 -26.55 26.92 15.99
CA ARG A 96 -27.71 27.21 15.12
C ARG A 96 -28.92 27.63 15.94
N GLU A 97 -29.12 27.02 17.10
CA GLU A 97 -30.16 27.37 18.08
C GLU A 97 -29.90 28.78 18.65
N GLU A 98 -28.72 29.04 19.21
CA GLU A 98 -28.28 30.36 19.69
C GLU A 98 -28.44 31.45 18.61
N LYS A 99 -28.09 31.15 17.36
CA LYS A 99 -28.25 32.07 16.23
C LYS A 99 -29.70 32.28 15.85
N ALA A 100 -30.57 31.27 15.96
CA ALA A 100 -32.00 31.40 15.70
C ALA A 100 -32.65 32.31 16.76
N GLU A 101 -32.29 32.15 18.03
CA GLU A 101 -32.74 33.01 19.13
C GLU A 101 -32.34 34.47 18.91
N LEU A 102 -31.06 34.73 18.60
CA LEU A 102 -30.57 36.08 18.27
C LEU A 102 -31.25 36.70 17.04
N MET A 103 -31.58 35.90 16.03
CA MET A 103 -32.32 36.36 14.85
C MET A 103 -33.78 36.67 15.16
N ASN A 104 -34.41 35.92 16.07
CA ASN A 104 -35.78 36.19 16.55
C ASN A 104 -35.81 37.49 17.36
N GLU A 105 -34.89 37.68 18.31
CA GLU A 105 -34.74 38.96 19.05
C GLU A 105 -34.57 40.16 18.09
N TYR A 106 -33.76 40.00 17.04
CA TYR A 106 -33.54 41.06 16.07
C TYR A 106 -34.81 41.37 15.25
N ALA A 107 -35.57 40.35 14.87
CA ALA A 107 -36.85 40.52 14.19
C ALA A 107 -37.89 41.22 15.08
N GLU A 108 -37.95 40.89 16.37
CA GLU A 108 -38.83 41.57 17.35
C GLU A 108 -38.44 43.03 17.55
N LYS A 109 -37.15 43.34 17.72
CA LYS A 109 -36.63 44.71 17.84
C LYS A 109 -36.93 45.52 16.57
N ARG A 110 -36.72 44.96 15.38
CA ARG A 110 -37.10 45.60 14.11
C ARG A 110 -38.62 45.80 13.96
N LEU A 111 -39.44 44.91 14.53
CA LEU A 111 -40.90 45.09 14.54
C LEU A 111 -41.35 46.18 15.53
N GLN A 112 -40.62 46.39 16.63
CA GLN A 112 -40.83 47.50 17.58
C GLN A 112 -40.45 48.84 16.93
N GLU A 113 -39.23 48.97 16.40
CA GLU A 113 -38.79 50.17 15.65
C GLU A 113 -39.74 50.56 14.51
N GLN A 114 -40.29 49.57 13.79
CA GLN A 114 -41.27 49.83 12.73
C GLN A 114 -42.63 50.31 13.23
N LYS A 115 -43.02 50.01 14.47
CA LYS A 115 -44.23 50.58 15.10
C LYS A 115 -43.96 52.01 15.54
N GLU A 116 -42.87 52.24 16.26
CA GLU A 116 -42.44 53.57 16.70
C GLU A 116 -42.29 54.56 15.52
N MET A 117 -41.67 54.13 14.42
CA MET A 117 -41.60 54.96 13.21
C MET A 117 -42.95 55.18 12.52
N ARG A 118 -43.89 54.22 12.56
CA ARG A 118 -45.26 54.44 12.04
C ARG A 118 -46.00 55.47 12.87
N GLU A 119 -45.96 55.34 14.20
CA GLU A 119 -46.58 56.27 15.13
C GLU A 119 -46.01 57.68 14.97
N LEU A 120 -44.69 57.83 14.82
CA LEU A 120 -44.05 59.11 14.54
C LEU A 120 -44.44 59.70 13.17
N VAL A 121 -44.52 58.87 12.12
CA VAL A 121 -44.97 59.30 10.79
C VAL A 121 -46.44 59.72 10.82
N GLU A 122 -47.30 59.02 11.57
CA GLU A 122 -48.70 59.39 11.75
C GLU A 122 -48.84 60.75 12.47
N GLN A 123 -48.09 60.97 13.57
CA GLN A 123 -48.00 62.27 14.25
C GLN A 123 -47.53 63.40 13.31
N VAL A 124 -46.50 63.16 12.48
CA VAL A 124 -46.00 64.15 11.50
C VAL A 124 -47.02 64.41 10.39
N VAL A 125 -47.74 63.39 9.93
CA VAL A 125 -48.84 63.52 8.96
C VAL A 125 -49.99 64.33 9.56
N GLU A 126 -50.31 64.16 10.83
CA GLU A 126 -51.30 64.99 11.55
C GLU A 126 -50.84 66.42 11.75
N GLY A 127 -49.58 66.64 12.13
CA GLY A 127 -48.95 67.95 12.12
C GLY A 127 -49.07 68.65 10.75
N HIS A 128 -48.84 67.92 9.66
CA HIS A 128 -49.03 68.43 8.30
C HIS A 128 -50.50 68.68 7.93
N LYS A 129 -51.47 67.86 8.38
CA LYS A 129 -52.92 68.14 8.22
C LYS A 129 -53.27 69.46 8.91
N ASN A 130 -52.84 69.62 10.16
CA ASN A 130 -53.11 70.80 10.99
C ASN A 130 -52.45 72.07 10.41
N ALA A 131 -51.19 71.98 9.99
CA ALA A 131 -50.48 73.08 9.32
C ALA A 131 -51.13 73.47 7.98
N LYS A 132 -51.60 72.50 7.18
CA LYS A 132 -52.37 72.78 5.96
C LYS A 132 -53.69 73.49 6.26
N GLN A 133 -54.44 73.06 7.27
CA GLN A 133 -55.67 73.74 7.71
C GLN A 133 -55.39 75.18 8.19
N ALA A 134 -54.34 75.39 8.97
CA ALA A 134 -53.92 76.73 9.41
C ALA A 134 -53.51 77.62 8.22
N LYS A 135 -52.76 77.08 7.25
CA LYS A 135 -52.39 77.81 6.02
C LYS A 135 -53.63 78.17 5.19
N ILE A 136 -54.62 77.29 5.06
CA ILE A 136 -55.88 77.57 4.36
C ILE A 136 -56.67 78.68 5.07
N LYS A 137 -56.75 78.67 6.41
CA LYS A 137 -57.36 79.77 7.19
C LYS A 137 -56.63 81.09 6.92
N LEU A 138 -55.30 81.11 7.01
CA LEU A 138 -54.47 82.29 6.73
C LEU A 138 -54.63 82.78 5.28
N GLN A 139 -54.73 81.87 4.30
CA GLN A 139 -54.96 82.23 2.90
C GLN A 139 -56.34 82.86 2.67
N LYS A 140 -57.38 82.46 3.40
CA LYS A 140 -58.68 83.14 3.34
C LYS A 140 -58.58 84.58 3.85
N TYR A 141 -57.97 84.81 5.01
CA TYR A 141 -57.74 86.16 5.53
C TYR A 141 -56.86 87.01 4.59
N LYS A 142 -55.77 86.45 4.06
CA LYS A 142 -54.95 87.15 3.06
C LYS A 142 -55.69 87.42 1.75
N HIS A 143 -56.64 86.56 1.35
CA HIS A 143 -57.43 86.80 0.15
C HIS A 143 -58.43 87.95 0.34
N GLN A 144 -59.01 88.10 1.55
CA GLN A 144 -59.85 89.26 1.89
C GLN A 144 -59.03 90.56 1.81
N ILE A 145 -57.87 90.62 2.48
CA ILE A 145 -56.96 91.78 2.43
C ILE A 145 -56.46 92.06 0.99
N VAL A 146 -56.22 91.02 0.20
CA VAL A 146 -55.81 91.19 -1.21
C VAL A 146 -57.00 91.57 -2.11
N GLN A 147 -58.25 91.26 -1.76
CA GLN A 147 -59.42 91.80 -2.47
C GLN A 147 -59.52 93.31 -2.22
N GLU A 148 -59.48 93.72 -0.94
CA GLU A 148 -59.44 95.13 -0.51
C GLU A 148 -58.32 95.90 -1.24
N VAL A 149 -57.08 95.41 -1.21
CA VAL A 149 -55.91 96.06 -1.83
C VAL A 149 -55.83 95.89 -3.36
N CYS A 150 -56.54 94.92 -3.97
CA CYS A 150 -56.64 94.82 -5.43
C CYS A 150 -57.77 95.69 -6.02
N GLU A 151 -58.73 96.11 -5.22
CA GLU A 151 -59.66 97.18 -5.59
C GLU A 151 -58.86 98.50 -5.70
N GLU A 152 -58.05 98.83 -4.69
CA GLU A 152 -57.09 99.96 -4.73
C GLU A 152 -56.09 99.85 -5.92
N ASN A 153 -55.39 98.72 -6.07
CA ASN A 153 -54.34 98.59 -7.11
C ASN A 153 -54.88 98.54 -8.55
N ARG A 154 -56.17 98.27 -8.76
CA ARG A 154 -56.80 98.36 -10.10
C ARG A 154 -56.94 99.79 -10.60
N GLU A 155 -56.90 100.77 -9.70
CA GLU A 155 -56.85 102.19 -10.02
C GLU A 155 -55.44 102.62 -10.47
N LEU A 156 -54.41 101.90 -10.02
CA LEU A 156 -53.00 102.16 -10.32
C LEU A 156 -52.48 101.43 -11.57
N LEU A 157 -52.66 100.11 -11.70
CA LEU A 157 -52.00 99.36 -12.79
C LEU A 157 -52.55 99.68 -14.20
N ARG A 158 -53.69 100.37 -14.27
CA ARG A 158 -54.22 100.97 -15.51
C ARG A 158 -53.30 102.08 -16.08
N GLN A 159 -52.34 102.58 -15.29
CA GLN A 159 -51.47 103.71 -15.61
C GLN A 159 -50.09 103.31 -16.17
N ALA A 160 -49.80 102.01 -16.37
CA ALA A 160 -48.42 101.52 -16.55
C ALA A 160 -48.18 100.45 -17.63
N LEU A 161 -49.21 99.90 -18.28
CA LEU A 161 -49.01 98.83 -19.28
C LEU A 161 -48.63 99.36 -20.69
N GLU A 162 -48.35 100.65 -20.82
CA GLU A 162 -48.17 101.34 -22.10
C GLU A 162 -46.69 101.35 -22.60
N GLU A 163 -45.76 100.63 -21.95
CA GLU A 163 -44.30 100.92 -22.05
C GLU A 163 -43.34 99.86 -22.68
N GLU A 164 -43.54 98.53 -22.62
CA GLU A 164 -42.40 97.56 -22.73
C GLU A 164 -42.56 96.26 -23.60
N GLU A 165 -43.20 96.29 -24.78
CA GLU A 165 -43.35 95.09 -25.63
C GLU A 165 -42.13 94.71 -26.54
N GLU A 166 -41.04 95.49 -26.57
CA GLU A 166 -40.21 95.57 -27.78
C GLU A 166 -39.14 94.46 -28.04
N LYS A 167 -38.59 93.78 -27.02
CA LYS A 167 -37.12 93.54 -27.05
C LYS A 167 -36.54 92.17 -27.49
N LEU A 168 -37.08 91.00 -27.10
CA LEU A 168 -36.23 89.77 -27.03
C LEU A 168 -36.65 88.54 -27.87
N ARG A 169 -35.77 88.11 -28.80
CA ARG A 169 -35.67 86.75 -29.38
C ARG A 169 -34.23 86.43 -29.85
N LYS A 170 -33.99 85.17 -30.25
CA LYS A 170 -32.78 84.58 -30.90
C LYS A 170 -31.63 84.14 -29.98
N ARG A 171 -31.47 82.80 -29.82
CA ARG A 171 -30.24 82.02 -30.16
C ARG A 171 -30.28 80.63 -29.52
N TYR A 172 -30.04 79.59 -30.32
CA TYR A 172 -29.68 78.23 -29.90
C TYR A 172 -29.26 77.41 -31.14
N GLU A 173 -28.14 76.66 -31.09
CA GLU A 173 -27.95 75.36 -31.78
C GLU A 173 -26.53 74.76 -31.66
N LEU A 174 -26.44 73.46 -32.04
CA LEU A 174 -25.28 72.68 -32.53
C LEU A 174 -24.32 71.95 -31.55
N ILE A 175 -24.44 70.61 -31.52
CA ILE A 175 -23.53 69.59 -30.92
C ILE A 175 -23.71 68.26 -31.70
N GLN A 176 -22.66 67.44 -31.99
CA GLN A 176 -22.70 65.93 -32.08
C GLN A 176 -21.37 65.17 -32.47
N GLN A 177 -21.37 63.81 -32.34
CA GLN A 177 -20.46 62.70 -32.87
C GLN A 177 -19.13 62.34 -32.07
N ILE A 178 -18.41 61.15 -31.99
CA ILE A 178 -18.19 59.78 -32.69
C ILE A 178 -17.62 58.58 -31.72
N ARG A 179 -17.44 57.20 -32.04
CA ARG A 179 -16.85 55.96 -31.22
C ARG A 179 -16.48 54.45 -31.92
N ALA A 180 -15.41 53.50 -31.62
CA ALA A 180 -14.94 52.02 -32.18
C ALA A 180 -13.66 51.06 -31.52
N ILE A 181 -12.93 49.80 -31.72
CA ILE A 181 -12.80 48.27 -32.30
C ILE A 181 -11.43 47.24 -32.04
N GLU A 182 -11.23 45.80 -32.24
CA GLU A 182 -10.04 44.71 -31.86
C GLU A 182 -9.64 43.19 -32.57
N SER A 183 -8.56 42.24 -32.28
CA SER A 183 -8.15 40.72 -32.80
C SER A 183 -6.85 39.68 -32.35
N LEU A 184 -6.59 38.27 -32.66
CA LEU A 184 -5.42 37.16 -32.24
C LEU A 184 -5.04 35.61 -32.91
N PRO A 185 -3.87 34.75 -32.70
CA PRO A 185 -3.35 33.31 -33.29
C PRO A 185 -2.25 32.13 -32.65
N SER A 186 -1.90 30.79 -33.11
CA SER A 186 -0.69 29.70 -32.74
C SER A 186 -0.46 28.05 -33.23
N ILE A 187 0.74 27.21 -33.19
CA ILE A 187 1.04 25.59 -33.45
C ILE A 187 2.53 24.72 -33.32
N ARG A 188 2.81 23.28 -33.26
CA ARG A 188 4.16 22.31 -33.25
C ARG A 188 4.31 20.60 -33.36
N HIS A 189 5.46 19.75 -33.69
CA HIS A 189 5.92 18.17 -33.46
C HIS A 189 7.29 17.46 -34.20
N LYS A 190 8.01 16.18 -34.31
CA LYS A 190 8.25 14.60 -33.93
C LYS A 190 9.59 13.65 -34.46
N PHE A 191 9.96 12.27 -34.14
CA PHE A 191 11.23 11.27 -34.46
C PHE A 191 11.15 9.57 -34.50
N VAL A 192 11.99 8.37 -34.60
CA VAL A 192 13.43 7.56 -34.68
C VAL A 192 13.47 5.95 -35.23
N ASP A 193 14.32 4.76 -35.29
CA ASP A 193 15.71 3.95 -34.99
C ASP A 193 16.09 2.37 -35.56
N LEU A 194 17.27 1.52 -35.41
CA LEU A 194 17.77 0.07 -36.04
C LEU A 194 18.94 -1.06 -35.49
N THR A 195 19.35 -2.34 -36.04
CA THR A 195 20.48 -3.48 -35.63
C THR A 195 20.97 -4.90 -36.46
N GLU A 196 22.04 -5.85 -36.16
CA GLU A 196 22.72 -7.14 -36.93
C GLU A 196 23.59 -8.48 -36.29
N THR A 197 24.18 -9.64 -36.95
CA THR A 197 25.07 -10.94 -36.45
C THR A 197 25.82 -12.18 -37.36
N GLY A 198 26.68 -13.28 -36.93
CA GLY A 198 27.37 -14.56 -37.71
C GLY A 198 28.35 -15.84 -37.13
N GLY A 199 28.95 -16.97 -37.84
CA GLY A 199 29.90 -18.22 -37.38
C GLY A 199 30.53 -19.56 -38.26
N HIS A 200 31.45 -20.62 -37.85
CA HIS A 200 32.18 -21.87 -38.63
C HIS A 200 33.01 -23.25 -38.00
N GLY A 201 33.67 -24.35 -38.70
CA GLY A 201 34.48 -25.69 -38.21
C GLY A 201 35.30 -26.91 -39.11
N LEU A 202 36.03 -28.09 -38.65
CA LEU A 202 36.91 -29.25 -39.42
C LEU A 202 37.48 -30.77 -38.83
N ILE A 203 38.28 -31.79 -39.49
CA ILE A 203 38.70 -33.36 -39.18
C ILE A 203 40.01 -34.29 -39.78
N CYS A 204 40.42 -35.66 -39.48
CA CYS A 204 41.62 -36.66 -40.01
C CYS A 204 41.84 -38.35 -39.73
N GLU A 205 42.89 -39.26 -40.19
CA GLU A 205 43.14 -40.89 -40.14
C GLU A 205 44.58 -41.81 -40.32
N MET A 206 44.77 -43.26 -40.40
CA MET A 206 46.06 -44.28 -40.31
C MET A 206 46.40 -45.81 -41.05
N SER A 207 47.34 -46.85 -40.65
CA SER A 207 48.08 -48.11 -41.43
C SER A 207 48.66 -49.64 -40.85
N ILE A 208 49.55 -50.60 -41.50
CA ILE A 208 49.87 -52.21 -41.36
C ILE A 208 51.32 -53.13 -41.50
N VAL A 209 51.53 -54.56 -41.76
CA VAL A 209 52.73 -55.65 -41.43
C VAL A 209 53.37 -56.98 -42.33
N GLU A 210 54.05 -58.19 -41.87
CA GLU A 210 55.21 -59.23 -42.45
C GLU A 210 55.26 -60.95 -42.47
N LEU A 211 56.36 -61.87 -42.75
CA LEU A 211 56.45 -63.22 -43.59
C LEU A 211 56.52 -64.82 -43.23
N ARG A 212 57.53 -65.75 -43.45
CA ARG A 212 57.31 -67.29 -43.47
C ARG A 212 57.76 -68.21 -42.29
N GLU A 213 58.93 -68.87 -42.28
CA GLU A 213 59.32 -69.80 -41.17
C GLU A 213 59.49 -69.07 -39.82
N ARG A 214 59.96 -67.82 -39.88
CA ARG A 214 59.91 -66.89 -38.73
C ARG A 214 58.48 -66.73 -38.22
N LEU A 215 57.49 -66.66 -39.11
CA LEU A 215 56.07 -66.52 -38.78
C LEU A 215 55.49 -67.82 -38.16
N THR A 216 56.00 -69.02 -38.45
CA THR A 216 55.56 -70.23 -37.73
C THR A 216 56.03 -70.28 -36.29
N LEU A 217 57.31 -70.01 -36.00
CA LEU A 217 57.80 -69.95 -34.62
C LEU A 217 57.20 -68.76 -33.86
N LEU A 218 57.03 -67.60 -34.51
CA LEU A 218 56.32 -66.46 -33.92
C LEU A 218 54.85 -66.78 -33.62
N ARG A 219 54.15 -67.57 -34.45
CA ARG A 219 52.77 -68.04 -34.15
C ARG A 219 52.70 -68.93 -32.92
N GLU A 220 53.70 -69.75 -32.66
CA GLU A 220 53.70 -70.66 -31.50
C GLU A 220 54.03 -69.91 -30.21
N ALA A 221 55.05 -69.04 -30.24
CA ALA A 221 55.33 -68.12 -29.14
C ALA A 221 54.15 -67.17 -28.87
N GLN A 222 53.47 -66.69 -29.93
CA GLN A 222 52.25 -65.89 -29.82
C GLN A 222 51.12 -66.66 -29.14
N LYS A 223 50.87 -67.93 -29.49
CA LYS A 223 49.82 -68.76 -28.85
C LYS A 223 50.06 -68.92 -27.35
N ALA A 224 51.25 -69.31 -26.93
CA ALA A 224 51.58 -69.45 -25.51
C ALA A 224 51.42 -68.11 -24.76
N ALA A 225 51.92 -67.02 -25.35
CA ALA A 225 51.77 -65.67 -24.79
C ALA A 225 50.34 -65.10 -24.92
N GLU A 226 49.44 -65.72 -25.68
CA GLU A 226 48.01 -65.43 -25.67
C GLU A 226 47.29 -66.24 -24.59
N GLU A 227 47.70 -67.49 -24.34
CA GLU A 227 47.14 -68.38 -23.32
C GLU A 227 47.45 -67.86 -21.90
N GLU A 228 48.70 -67.52 -21.60
CA GLU A 228 49.07 -66.87 -20.33
C GLU A 228 48.27 -65.57 -20.10
N LYS A 229 48.06 -64.77 -21.15
CA LYS A 229 47.26 -63.53 -21.07
C LYS A 229 45.77 -63.82 -20.86
N ARG A 230 45.22 -64.89 -21.44
CA ARG A 230 43.82 -65.30 -21.21
C ARG A 230 43.61 -65.69 -19.75
N ASP A 231 44.53 -66.44 -19.15
CA ASP A 231 44.45 -66.86 -17.75
C ASP A 231 44.62 -65.68 -16.79
N GLN A 232 45.58 -64.78 -17.05
CA GLN A 232 45.71 -63.50 -16.33
C GLN A 232 44.41 -62.67 -16.40
N ILE A 233 43.80 -62.55 -17.59
CA ILE A 233 42.53 -61.86 -17.79
C ILE A 233 41.36 -62.54 -17.05
N ILE A 234 41.35 -63.87 -16.93
CA ILE A 234 40.33 -64.62 -16.17
C ILE A 234 40.48 -64.35 -14.67
N HIS A 235 41.69 -64.47 -14.11
CA HIS A 235 41.94 -64.19 -12.70
C HIS A 235 41.70 -62.71 -12.35
N GLU A 236 42.09 -61.77 -13.22
CA GLU A 236 41.76 -60.36 -13.04
C GLU A 236 40.25 -60.10 -13.04
N LYS A 237 39.47 -60.78 -13.88
CA LYS A 237 38.00 -60.66 -13.88
C LYS A 237 37.40 -61.19 -12.58
N GLN A 238 37.80 -62.40 -12.17
CA GLN A 238 37.34 -63.01 -10.92
C GLN A 238 37.64 -62.12 -9.70
N ALA A 239 38.85 -61.57 -9.60
CA ALA A 239 39.23 -60.66 -8.52
C ALA A 239 38.44 -59.34 -8.55
N LYS A 240 38.16 -58.78 -9.73
CA LYS A 240 37.33 -57.57 -9.91
C LYS A 240 35.87 -57.85 -9.57
N GLU A 241 35.34 -59.03 -9.89
CA GLU A 241 33.99 -59.46 -9.56
C GLU A 241 33.82 -59.66 -8.04
N GLN A 242 34.75 -60.36 -7.39
CA GLN A 242 34.79 -60.53 -5.93
C GLN A 242 34.82 -59.16 -5.20
N LEU A 243 35.74 -58.28 -5.60
CA LEU A 243 35.85 -56.94 -5.02
C LEU A 243 34.56 -56.11 -5.19
N LEU A 244 33.83 -56.28 -6.30
CA LEU A 244 32.54 -55.60 -6.50
C LEU A 244 31.42 -56.19 -5.63
N LEU A 245 31.43 -57.51 -5.36
CA LEU A 245 30.52 -58.15 -4.40
C LEU A 245 30.78 -57.66 -2.98
N ASP A 246 32.02 -57.69 -2.51
CA ASP A 246 32.42 -57.18 -1.18
C ASP A 246 31.95 -55.73 -0.96
N LYS A 247 32.04 -54.90 -2.01
CA LYS A 247 31.61 -53.51 -1.98
C LYS A 247 30.09 -53.36 -2.02
N LEU A 248 29.37 -54.21 -2.76
CA LEU A 248 27.91 -54.25 -2.73
C LEU A 248 27.38 -54.64 -1.35
N ASP A 249 27.98 -55.62 -0.70
CA ASP A 249 27.59 -56.07 0.64
C ASP A 249 27.84 -54.97 1.68
N GLN A 250 29.01 -54.34 1.66
CA GLN A 250 29.32 -53.16 2.49
C GLN A 250 28.28 -52.03 2.27
N ILE A 251 27.95 -51.71 1.01
CA ILE A 251 26.92 -50.72 0.65
C ILE A 251 25.54 -51.13 1.18
N SER A 252 25.18 -52.42 1.11
CA SER A 252 23.87 -52.91 1.56
C SER A 252 23.67 -52.69 3.07
N LEU A 253 24.72 -52.92 3.88
CA LEU A 253 24.72 -52.71 5.32
C LEU A 253 24.55 -51.22 5.65
N PHE A 254 25.37 -50.34 5.08
CA PHE A 254 25.25 -48.89 5.28
C PHE A 254 23.89 -48.34 4.82
N ARG A 255 23.32 -48.84 3.73
CA ARG A 255 21.97 -48.46 3.28
C ARG A 255 20.89 -48.93 4.27
N ALA A 256 21.01 -50.13 4.83
CA ALA A 256 20.07 -50.65 5.83
C ALA A 256 20.13 -49.84 7.14
N GLU A 257 21.33 -49.50 7.61
CA GLU A 257 21.54 -48.68 8.81
C GLU A 257 21.01 -47.25 8.63
N LEU A 258 21.34 -46.60 7.51
CA LEU A 258 20.80 -45.28 7.18
C LEU A 258 19.28 -45.30 7.01
N GLY A 259 18.72 -46.38 6.46
CA GLY A 259 17.27 -46.61 6.40
C GLY A 259 16.63 -46.69 7.79
N ARG A 260 17.20 -47.47 8.70
CA ARG A 260 16.75 -47.57 10.11
C ARG A 260 16.85 -46.21 10.83
N ALA A 261 17.98 -45.52 10.71
CA ALA A 261 18.19 -44.21 11.32
C ALA A 261 17.25 -43.13 10.75
N ALA A 262 16.93 -43.18 9.45
CA ALA A 262 15.94 -42.31 8.83
C ALA A 262 14.51 -42.63 9.29
N ALA A 263 14.16 -43.91 9.44
CA ALA A 263 12.86 -44.33 9.98
C ALA A 263 12.65 -43.84 11.42
N LEU A 264 13.65 -44.02 12.30
CA LEU A 264 13.62 -43.53 13.68
C LEU A 264 13.45 -41.99 13.72
N LYS A 265 14.20 -41.24 12.92
CA LYS A 265 14.05 -39.77 12.82
C LYS A 265 12.69 -39.34 12.27
N GLN A 266 12.07 -40.12 11.39
CA GLN A 266 10.68 -39.89 10.97
C GLN A 266 9.67 -40.19 12.08
N GLU A 267 9.88 -41.25 12.87
CA GLU A 267 9.04 -41.54 14.04
C GLU A 267 9.17 -40.46 15.10
N GLU A 268 10.38 -40.01 15.45
CA GLU A 268 10.60 -38.89 16.36
C GLU A 268 9.90 -37.63 15.88
N LYS A 269 10.01 -37.30 14.58
CA LYS A 269 9.32 -36.14 14.00
C LYS A 269 7.80 -36.29 14.04
N LYS A 270 7.26 -37.49 13.77
CA LYS A 270 5.83 -37.79 13.92
C LYS A 270 5.39 -37.63 15.37
N ARG A 271 6.09 -38.25 16.33
CA ARG A 271 5.83 -38.15 17.77
C ARG A 271 5.87 -36.69 18.25
N LYS A 272 6.90 -35.90 17.87
CA LYS A 272 6.99 -34.46 18.18
C LYS A 272 5.86 -33.63 17.55
N SER A 273 5.39 -33.98 16.35
CA SER A 273 4.21 -33.32 15.74
C SER A 273 2.88 -33.75 16.36
N GLN A 274 2.81 -34.93 16.98
CA GLN A 274 1.64 -35.48 17.65
C GLN A 274 1.56 -35.07 19.13
N SER A 275 2.70 -34.88 19.80
CA SER A 275 2.78 -34.42 21.20
C SER A 275 2.32 -32.98 21.40
N GLY A 276 2.01 -32.27 20.31
CA GLY A 276 1.06 -31.17 20.37
C GLY A 276 1.58 -29.87 20.97
N GLU A 277 2.90 -29.67 21.02
CA GLU A 277 3.54 -28.35 21.18
C GLU A 277 3.26 -27.50 19.93
N ARG A 278 1.99 -27.11 19.78
CA ARG A 278 1.65 -25.86 19.11
C ARG A 278 2.38 -24.77 19.89
N PRO A 279 3.16 -23.87 19.26
CA PRO A 279 3.78 -22.78 19.97
C PRO A 279 2.70 -22.05 20.77
N MET A 280 2.93 -21.93 22.08
CA MET A 280 2.01 -21.27 23.02
C MET A 280 1.76 -19.86 22.49
N LYS A 281 0.58 -19.64 21.90
CA LYS A 281 0.27 -18.37 21.23
C LYS A 281 0.40 -17.24 22.24
N ASP A 282 1.40 -16.36 22.04
CA ASP A 282 1.71 -15.28 22.95
C ASP A 282 0.46 -14.61 23.54
N GLU A 283 0.41 -14.52 24.85
CA GLU A 283 -0.65 -13.82 25.57
C GLU A 283 -0.76 -12.35 25.12
N ARG A 284 0.37 -11.78 24.65
CA ARG A 284 0.48 -10.48 23.97
C ARG A 284 -0.36 -10.45 22.68
N ILE A 285 -0.19 -11.44 21.80
CA ILE A 285 -0.95 -11.57 20.54
C ILE A 285 -2.44 -11.80 20.83
N LEU A 286 -2.77 -12.70 21.77
CA LEU A 286 -4.15 -13.03 22.12
C LEU A 286 -4.89 -11.85 22.77
N SER A 287 -4.23 -11.07 23.63
CA SER A 287 -4.83 -9.88 24.27
C SER A 287 -5.00 -8.73 23.28
N LEU A 288 -4.05 -8.51 22.36
CA LEU A 288 -4.22 -7.55 21.27
C LEU A 288 -5.38 -7.94 20.33
N GLN A 289 -5.54 -9.22 20.00
CA GLN A 289 -6.66 -9.70 19.19
C GLN A 289 -8.02 -9.45 19.86
N LYS A 290 -8.14 -9.66 21.18
CA LYS A 290 -9.36 -9.32 21.96
C LYS A 290 -9.67 -7.83 21.88
N LYS A 291 -8.69 -6.96 22.16
CA LYS A 291 -8.86 -5.48 22.09
C LYS A 291 -9.30 -4.99 20.70
N ILE A 292 -8.79 -5.58 19.62
CA ILE A 292 -9.22 -5.22 18.25
C ILE A 292 -10.67 -5.65 18.01
N VAL A 293 -11.10 -6.83 18.51
CA VAL A 293 -12.50 -7.25 18.42
C VAL A 293 -13.41 -6.31 19.24
N GLU A 294 -13.00 -5.93 20.44
CA GLU A 294 -13.71 -4.95 21.28
C GLU A 294 -13.89 -3.60 20.56
N LYS A 295 -12.80 -3.02 20.02
CA LYS A 295 -12.84 -1.74 19.30
C LYS A 295 -13.61 -1.78 17.98
N THR A 296 -13.49 -2.85 17.19
CA THR A 296 -14.32 -3.02 15.98
C THR A 296 -15.81 -3.18 16.31
N MET A 297 -16.17 -3.72 17.48
CA MET A 297 -17.55 -3.82 17.96
C MET A 297 -18.07 -2.48 18.53
N GLU A 298 -17.23 -1.70 19.22
CA GLU A 298 -17.53 -0.30 19.55
C GLU A 298 -17.83 0.53 18.29
N ARG A 299 -16.97 0.42 17.26
CA ARG A 299 -17.12 1.14 15.99
C ARG A 299 -18.42 0.78 15.27
N LYS A 300 -18.80 -0.51 15.27
CA LYS A 300 -20.09 -0.97 14.73
C LYS A 300 -21.28 -0.42 15.50
N LYS A 301 -21.19 -0.32 16.83
CA LYS A 301 -22.24 0.31 17.66
C LYS A 301 -22.37 1.81 17.37
N GLN A 302 -21.25 2.55 17.29
CA GLN A 302 -21.29 3.98 16.95
C GLN A 302 -21.83 4.22 15.53
N ALA A 303 -21.44 3.40 14.55
CA ALA A 303 -21.94 3.48 13.18
C ALA A 303 -23.42 3.08 13.03
N GLY A 304 -23.99 2.33 13.98
CA GLY A 304 -25.43 2.01 14.05
C GLY A 304 -26.26 2.98 14.89
N LEU A 305 -25.64 4.05 15.41
CA LEU A 305 -26.27 5.13 16.18
C LEU A 305 -26.15 6.50 15.47
N LEU A 306 -25.77 6.49 14.19
CA LEU A 306 -25.43 7.66 13.35
C LEU A 306 -26.31 7.74 12.09
#